data_AF-A0A3D9BT04-F1
#
_entry.id   AF-A0A3D9BT04-F1
#
_cell.length_a   1.000
_cell.length_b   1.000
_cell.length_c   1.000
_cell.angle_alpha   90.00
_cell.angle_beta   90.00
_cell.angle_gamma   90.00
#
_symmetry.space_group_name_H-M   'P 1'
#
loop_
_entity.id
_entity.type
_entity.pdbx_description
1 polymer ?
#
loop_
_entity_poly.entity_id
_entity_poly.type
_entity_poly.pdbx_seq_one_letter_code
_entity_poly.pdbx_strand_id
1 'polypeptide(L)'
;MALYGSGIARLNYQAETATLNNLIRDWEGKPELITAISEFNLGEWMAELKTANEEFNTKYLSRTQEYGDASPETIKLKREEVNVAYYALRDRIDALHLLVETPPSPYVTIINQLNAFTDQYNALLVNRKPDSTDSVNSGQSSSENQS
;
A
#
# COMPACT_ATOMS: atom_id res chain seq x y z
N MET A 1 -12.70 -12.18 -37.08
CA MET A 1 -12.52 -11.79 -35.66
C MET A 1 -11.44 -12.67 -35.06
N ALA A 2 -10.42 -12.09 -34.42
CA ALA A 2 -9.40 -12.88 -33.73
C ALA A 2 -10.01 -13.53 -32.47
N LEU A 3 -9.74 -14.82 -32.23
CA LEU A 3 -10.35 -15.64 -31.17
C LEU A 3 -10.23 -15.02 -29.76
N TYR A 4 -9.12 -14.31 -29.50
CA TYR A 4 -8.82 -13.65 -28.23
C TYR A 4 -9.03 -12.13 -28.25
N GLY A 5 -9.58 -11.59 -29.35
CA GLY A 5 -9.74 -10.15 -29.53
C GLY A 5 -8.41 -9.41 -29.71
N SER A 6 -8.45 -8.10 -29.49
CA SER A 6 -7.28 -7.20 -29.55
C SER A 6 -7.18 -6.40 -28.26
N GLY A 7 -5.95 -6.10 -27.80
CA GLY A 7 -5.74 -5.27 -26.61
C GLY A 7 -5.89 -6.03 -25.29
N ILE A 8 -5.38 -7.27 -25.22
CA ILE A 8 -5.37 -8.10 -24.02
C ILE A 8 -4.80 -7.33 -22.81
N ALA A 9 -3.72 -6.57 -23.02
CA ALA A 9 -3.08 -5.72 -22.00
C ALA A 9 -3.92 -4.52 -21.51
N ARG A 10 -5.10 -4.28 -22.09
CA ARG A 10 -6.04 -3.22 -21.65
C ARG A 10 -7.25 -3.79 -20.90
N LEU A 11 -7.34 -5.11 -20.79
CA LEU A 11 -8.37 -5.75 -20.00
C LEU A 11 -8.13 -5.46 -18.51
N ASN A 12 -9.17 -5.61 -17.70
CA ASN A 12 -8.95 -5.67 -16.26
C ASN A 12 -8.13 -6.92 -15.91
N TYR A 13 -7.37 -6.87 -14.82
CA TYR A 13 -6.41 -7.91 -14.46
C TYR A 13 -6.98 -9.34 -14.43
N GLN A 14 -8.22 -9.52 -13.95
CA GLN A 14 -8.85 -10.84 -13.93
C GLN A 14 -9.19 -11.34 -15.34
N ALA A 15 -9.73 -10.45 -16.18
CA ALA A 15 -10.03 -10.76 -17.58
C ALA A 15 -8.76 -10.97 -18.42
N GLU A 16 -7.70 -10.20 -18.17
CA GLU A 16 -6.39 -10.38 -18.79
C GLU A 16 -5.82 -11.75 -18.45
N THR A 17 -5.72 -12.09 -17.16
CA THR A 17 -5.22 -13.39 -16.69
C THR A 17 -6.04 -14.56 -17.27
N ALA A 18 -7.37 -14.46 -17.29
CA ALA A 18 -8.22 -15.50 -17.87
C ALA A 18 -8.00 -15.65 -19.38
N THR A 19 -7.82 -14.54 -20.09
CA THR A 19 -7.56 -14.54 -21.54
C THR A 19 -6.20 -15.17 -21.84
N LEU A 20 -5.16 -14.78 -21.10
CA LEU A 20 -3.80 -15.35 -21.23
C LEU A 20 -3.78 -16.85 -20.92
N ASN A 21 -4.46 -17.30 -19.88
CA ASN A 21 -4.57 -18.72 -19.55
C ASN A 21 -5.24 -19.53 -20.65
N ASN A 22 -6.32 -19.00 -21.24
CA ASN A 22 -6.98 -19.66 -22.37
C ASN A 22 -6.07 -19.71 -23.61
N LEU A 23 -5.36 -18.61 -23.90
CA LEU A 23 -4.41 -18.53 -25.01
C LEU A 23 -3.28 -19.55 -24.87
N ILE A 24 -2.64 -19.61 -23.70
CA ILE A 24 -1.55 -20.55 -23.40
C ILE A 24 -2.05 -21.99 -23.49
N ARG A 25 -3.24 -22.29 -22.93
CA ARG A 25 -3.84 -23.62 -23.02
C ARG A 25 -4.08 -24.05 -24.47
N ASP A 26 -4.52 -23.13 -25.32
CA ASP A 26 -4.69 -23.42 -26.75
C ASP A 26 -3.36 -23.65 -27.46
N TRP A 27 -2.32 -22.88 -27.12
CA TRP A 27 -0.97 -23.07 -27.65
C TRP A 27 -0.38 -24.43 -27.26
N GLU A 28 -0.57 -24.86 -26.02
CA GLU A 28 -0.10 -26.15 -25.51
C GLU A 28 -0.94 -27.32 -26.02
N GLY A 29 -2.26 -27.12 -26.20
CA GLY A 29 -3.21 -28.19 -26.51
C GLY A 29 -3.42 -28.49 -27.99
N LYS A 30 -3.07 -27.55 -28.89
CA LYS A 30 -3.28 -27.71 -30.34
C LYS A 30 -1.98 -28.06 -31.05
N PRO A 31 -1.87 -29.23 -31.71
CA PRO A 31 -0.66 -29.67 -32.39
C PRO A 31 -0.09 -28.65 -33.38
N GLU A 32 -0.96 -28.00 -34.15
CA GLU A 32 -0.56 -27.00 -35.14
C GLU A 32 0.06 -25.74 -34.51
N LEU A 33 -0.38 -25.35 -33.31
CA LEU A 33 0.12 -24.17 -32.61
C LEU A 33 1.44 -24.47 -31.89
N ILE A 34 1.55 -25.63 -31.23
CA ILE A 34 2.80 -26.01 -30.57
C ILE A 34 3.92 -26.28 -31.58
N THR A 35 3.59 -26.83 -32.76
CA THR A 35 4.53 -26.96 -33.88
C THR A 35 5.00 -25.59 -34.36
N ALA A 36 4.09 -24.63 -34.58
CA ALA A 36 4.48 -23.28 -34.99
C ALA A 36 5.36 -22.59 -33.94
N ILE A 37 5.04 -22.71 -32.65
CA ILE A 37 5.86 -22.16 -31.56
C ILE A 37 7.28 -22.74 -31.59
N SER A 38 7.42 -24.03 -31.87
CA SER A 38 8.71 -24.69 -32.04
C SER A 38 9.45 -24.18 -33.29
N GLU A 39 8.77 -24.09 -34.43
CA GLU A 39 9.35 -23.63 -35.70
C GLU A 39 9.86 -22.18 -35.63
N PHE A 40 9.14 -21.31 -34.92
CA PHE A 40 9.54 -19.92 -34.70
C PHE A 40 10.43 -19.72 -33.48
N ASN A 41 10.79 -20.80 -32.76
CA ASN A 41 11.59 -20.77 -31.54
C ASN A 41 11.03 -19.81 -30.46
N LEU A 42 9.70 -19.81 -30.30
CA LEU A 42 8.97 -18.96 -29.34
C LEU A 42 8.71 -19.65 -27.99
N GLY A 43 9.26 -20.84 -27.78
CA GLY A 43 9.01 -21.63 -26.56
C GLY A 43 9.37 -20.88 -25.28
N GLU A 44 10.51 -20.19 -25.24
CA GLU A 44 10.93 -19.40 -24.08
C GLU A 44 9.97 -18.24 -23.80
N TRP A 45 9.48 -17.56 -24.85
CA TRP A 45 8.51 -16.48 -24.70
C TRP A 45 7.16 -16.96 -24.18
N MET A 46 6.70 -18.12 -24.63
CA MET A 46 5.48 -18.74 -24.11
C MET A 46 5.65 -19.11 -22.62
N ALA A 47 6.79 -19.70 -22.25
CA ALA A 47 7.08 -20.07 -20.88
C ALA A 47 7.14 -18.83 -19.97
N GLU A 48 7.85 -17.78 -20.39
CA GLU A 48 7.94 -16.52 -19.65
C GLU A 48 6.56 -15.88 -19.45
N LEU A 49 5.73 -15.82 -20.50
CA LEU A 49 4.37 -15.28 -20.41
C LEU A 49 3.50 -16.06 -19.42
N LYS A 50 3.63 -17.40 -19.40
CA LYS A 50 2.93 -18.27 -18.45
C LYS A 50 3.36 -18.00 -17.02
N THR A 51 4.67 -18.02 -16.76
CA THR A 51 5.24 -17.76 -15.44
C THR A 51 4.85 -16.38 -14.92
N ALA A 52 5.02 -15.33 -15.74
CA ALA A 52 4.68 -13.96 -15.35
C ALA A 52 3.18 -13.81 -15.01
N ASN A 53 2.28 -14.44 -15.78
CA ASN A 53 0.84 -14.40 -15.51
C ASN A 53 0.48 -15.15 -14.21
N GLU A 54 1.11 -16.30 -13.94
CA GLU A 54 0.90 -17.08 -12.72
C GLU A 54 1.40 -16.33 -11.47
N GLU A 55 2.60 -15.74 -11.53
CA GLU A 55 3.16 -14.94 -10.44
C GLU A 55 2.30 -13.70 -10.16
N PHE A 56 1.90 -13.00 -11.22
CA PHE A 56 1.03 -11.84 -11.11
C PHE A 56 -0.30 -12.19 -10.44
N ASN A 57 -1.00 -13.22 -10.93
CA ASN A 57 -2.29 -13.64 -10.37
C ASN A 57 -2.16 -14.05 -8.90
N THR A 58 -1.09 -14.78 -8.56
CA THR A 58 -0.79 -15.17 -7.17
C THR A 58 -0.64 -13.94 -6.27
N LYS A 59 0.15 -12.95 -6.70
CA LYS A 59 0.34 -11.72 -5.92
C LYS A 59 -0.93 -10.87 -5.84
N TYR A 60 -1.69 -10.79 -6.93
CA TYR A 60 -2.95 -10.06 -6.96
C TYR A 60 -3.97 -10.64 -5.97
N LEU A 61 -4.11 -11.96 -5.93
CA LEU A 61 -4.99 -12.65 -4.98
C LEU A 61 -4.50 -12.50 -3.53
N SER A 62 -3.20 -12.66 -3.28
CA SER A 62 -2.61 -12.44 -1.94
C SER A 62 -2.93 -11.04 -1.41
N ARG A 63 -2.72 -10.02 -2.24
CA ARG A 63 -3.00 -8.63 -1.86
C ARG A 63 -4.49 -8.40 -1.60
N THR A 64 -5.36 -8.98 -2.43
CA THR A 64 -6.82 -8.89 -2.26
C THR A 64 -7.25 -9.54 -0.95
N GLN A 65 -6.66 -10.67 -0.61
CA GLN A 65 -6.90 -11.37 0.65
C GLN A 65 -6.37 -10.58 1.85
N GLU A 66 -5.15 -10.03 1.78
CA GLU A 66 -4.60 -9.15 2.82
C GLU A 66 -5.50 -7.94 3.08
N TYR A 67 -6.10 -7.34 2.04
CA TYR A 67 -7.07 -6.27 2.22
C TYR A 67 -8.37 -6.74 2.87
N GLY A 68 -8.83 -7.95 2.55
CA GLY A 68 -10.01 -8.55 3.20
C GLY A 68 -9.77 -8.90 4.67
N ASP A 69 -8.57 -9.40 4.99
CA ASP A 69 -8.16 -9.80 6.33
C ASP A 69 -7.74 -8.60 7.20
N ALA A 70 -7.35 -7.48 6.59
CA ALA A 70 -7.04 -6.23 7.26
C ALA A 70 -8.32 -5.57 7.80
N SER A 71 -8.80 -6.02 8.96
CA SER A 71 -9.86 -5.32 9.68
C SER A 71 -9.31 -4.02 10.30
N PRO A 72 -10.09 -2.92 10.32
CA PRO A 72 -9.73 -1.70 11.05
C PRO A 72 -9.40 -1.97 12.52
N GLU A 73 -10.03 -2.99 13.09
CA GLU A 73 -9.83 -3.43 14.46
C GLU A 73 -8.43 -4.03 14.67
N THR A 74 -7.94 -4.88 13.75
CA THR A 74 -6.58 -5.46 13.83
C THR A 74 -5.49 -4.40 13.76
N ILE A 75 -5.67 -3.37 12.92
CA ILE A 75 -4.70 -2.26 12.83
C ILE A 75 -4.73 -1.41 14.11
N LYS A 76 -5.91 -1.15 14.67
CA LYS A 76 -6.07 -0.41 15.92
C LYS A 76 -5.42 -1.16 17.09
N LEU A 77 -5.71 -2.46 17.24
CA LEU A 77 -5.13 -3.31 18.28
C LEU A 77 -3.60 -3.33 18.21
N LYS A 78 -3.02 -3.52 17.02
CA LYS A 78 -1.56 -3.48 16.84
C LYS A 78 -0.96 -2.12 17.19
N ARG A 79 -1.66 -1.00 16.93
CA ARG A 79 -1.20 0.33 17.37
C ARG A 79 -1.21 0.45 18.89
N GLU A 80 -2.24 -0.08 19.55
CA GLU A 80 -2.32 -0.07 21.01
C GLU A 80 -1.18 -0.91 21.63
N GLU A 81 -0.91 -2.11 21.10
CA GLU A 81 0.22 -2.95 21.53
C GLU A 81 1.57 -2.24 21.37
N VAL A 82 1.81 -1.61 20.21
CA VAL A 82 3.04 -0.87 19.95
C VAL A 82 3.18 0.33 20.90
N ASN A 83 2.09 1.07 21.16
CA ASN A 83 2.11 2.20 22.07
C ASN A 83 2.49 1.75 23.50
N VAL A 84 1.91 0.65 23.99
CA VAL A 84 2.23 0.09 25.31
C VAL A 84 3.72 -0.25 25.40
N ALA A 85 4.26 -0.96 24.41
CA ALA A 85 5.68 -1.33 24.39
C ALA A 85 6.60 -0.10 24.30
N TYR A 86 6.23 0.90 23.48
CA TYR A 86 6.97 2.14 23.33
C TYR A 86 7.03 2.94 24.65
N TYR A 87 5.90 3.13 25.33
CA TYR A 87 5.88 3.85 26.59
C TYR A 87 6.66 3.11 27.68
N ALA A 88 6.53 1.78 27.76
CA ALA A 88 7.33 0.99 28.71
C ALA A 88 8.85 1.13 28.47
N LEU A 89 9.29 1.19 27.21
CA LEU A 89 10.70 1.41 26.87
C LEU A 89 11.14 2.83 27.25
N ARG A 90 10.35 3.85 26.91
CA ARG A 90 10.61 5.24 27.26
C ARG A 90 10.76 5.39 28.78
N ASP A 91 9.79 4.93 29.54
CA ASP A 91 9.78 5.04 31.00
C ASP A 91 11.02 4.37 31.62
N ARG A 92 11.46 3.25 31.03
CA ARG A 92 12.68 2.55 31.47
C ARG A 92 13.95 3.33 31.15
N ILE A 93 14.04 3.98 29.99
CA ILE A 93 15.17 4.85 29.63
C ILE A 93 15.22 6.06 30.57
N ASP A 94 14.07 6.69 30.82
CA ASP A 94 13.96 7.85 31.72
C ASP A 94 14.35 7.47 33.16
N ALA A 95 13.85 6.33 33.67
CA ALA A 95 14.22 5.83 34.99
C ALA A 95 15.72 5.51 35.10
N LEU A 96 16.31 4.85 34.10
CA LEU A 96 17.74 4.55 34.09
C LEU A 96 18.58 5.82 33.98
N HIS A 97 18.15 6.83 33.22
CA HIS A 97 18.81 8.12 33.18
C HIS A 97 18.82 8.81 34.55
N LEU A 98 17.69 8.81 35.26
CA LEU A 98 17.55 9.41 36.59
C LEU A 98 18.36 8.67 37.67
N LEU A 99 18.45 7.34 37.59
CA LEU A 99 19.12 6.49 38.57
C LEU A 99 20.65 6.40 38.38
N VAL A 100 21.21 6.93 37.29
CA VAL A 100 22.66 6.91 37.08
C VAL A 100 23.35 7.89 38.03
N GLU A 101 24.10 7.34 39.00
CA GLU A 101 24.88 8.10 39.98
C GLU A 101 26.20 8.69 39.43
N THR A 102 26.53 8.45 38.16
CA THR A 102 27.81 8.88 37.55
C THR A 102 27.59 9.81 36.35
N PRO A 103 27.90 11.11 36.49
CA PRO A 103 27.95 12.04 35.37
C PRO A 103 29.11 11.72 34.41
N PRO A 104 28.92 11.82 33.08
CA PRO A 104 27.66 12.08 32.39
C PRO A 104 26.85 10.81 32.13
N SER A 105 25.52 10.90 32.22
CA SER A 105 24.63 9.76 31.96
C SER A 105 24.75 9.28 30.51
N PRO A 106 24.93 7.96 30.28
CA PRO A 106 25.10 7.41 28.93
C PRO A 106 23.84 7.53 28.07
N TYR A 107 22.68 7.83 28.67
CA TYR A 107 21.39 7.92 27.99
C TYR A 107 21.07 9.31 27.42
N VAL A 108 21.89 10.33 27.70
CA VAL A 108 21.64 11.71 27.25
C VAL A 108 21.49 11.78 25.72
N THR A 109 22.33 11.06 24.98
CA THR A 109 22.28 11.06 23.50
C THR A 109 20.97 10.52 22.96
N ILE A 110 20.50 9.38 23.47
CA ILE A 110 19.27 8.74 22.96
C ILE A 110 18.02 9.52 23.39
N ILE A 111 18.02 10.13 24.58
CA ILE A 111 16.95 11.01 25.05
C ILE A 111 16.81 12.23 24.12
N ASN A 112 17.92 12.89 23.80
CA ASN A 112 17.91 14.05 22.90
C ASN A 112 17.42 13.69 21.49
N GLN A 113 17.81 12.51 20.98
CA GLN A 113 17.34 12.03 19.69
C GLN A 113 15.84 11.72 19.69
N LEU A 114 15.33 11.08 20.75
CA LEU A 114 13.90 10.81 20.90
C LEU A 114 13.09 12.10 20.95
N ASN A 115 13.54 13.09 21.74
CA ASN A 115 12.89 14.40 21.82
C ASN A 115 12.87 15.10 20.45
N ALA A 116 13.99 15.10 19.73
CA ALA A 116 14.05 15.67 18.38
C ALA A 116 13.08 14.99 17.40
N PHE A 117 12.93 13.67 17.47
CA PHE A 117 11.95 12.95 16.65
C PHE A 117 10.50 13.27 17.06
N THR A 118 10.21 13.37 18.35
CA THR A 118 8.90 13.80 18.85
C THR A 118 8.55 15.21 18.35
N ASP A 119 9.50 16.14 18.38
CA ASP A 119 9.30 17.51 17.91
C ASP A 119 9.06 17.58 16.40
N GLN A 120 9.82 16.82 15.60
CA GLN A 120 9.60 16.72 14.16
C GLN A 120 8.20 16.18 13.84
N TYR A 121 7.77 15.13 14.54
CA TYR A 121 6.45 14.55 14.31
C TYR A 121 5.32 15.52 14.71
N ASN A 122 5.47 16.23 15.83
CA ASN A 122 4.52 17.25 16.27
C ASN A 122 4.41 18.40 15.26
N ALA A 123 5.52 18.86 14.68
CA ALA A 123 5.51 19.90 13.64
C ALA A 123 4.73 19.45 12.38
N LEU A 124 4.91 18.19 11.95
CA LEU A 124 4.17 17.62 10.82
C LEU A 124 2.66 17.51 11.12
N LEU A 125 2.27 17.15 12.34
CA LEU A 125 0.86 17.08 12.73
C LEU A 125 0.20 18.46 12.79
N VAL A 126 0.91 19.48 13.30
CA VAL A 126 0.41 20.88 13.33
C VAL A 126 0.16 21.39 11.92
N ASN A 127 1.06 21.08 10.98
CA ASN A 127 0.92 21.45 9.57
C ASN A 127 -0.14 20.63 8.80
N ARG A 128 -0.74 19.61 9.43
CA ARG A 128 -1.83 18.79 8.85
C ARG A 128 -3.22 19.25 9.29
N LYS A 129 -3.35 20.32 10.08
CA LYS A 129 -4.68 20.91 10.33
C LYS A 129 -5.24 21.40 8.99
N PRO A 130 -6.44 20.95 8.57
CA PRO A 130 -7.04 21.46 7.35
C PRO A 130 -7.31 22.96 7.54
N ASP A 131 -6.84 23.79 6.60
CA ASP A 131 -7.33 25.16 6.47
C ASP A 131 -8.85 25.09 6.43
N SER A 132 -9.47 25.59 7.49
CA SER A 132 -10.91 25.75 7.57
C SER A 132 -11.27 26.95 6.70
N THR A 133 -11.16 26.82 5.38
CA THR A 133 -11.84 27.72 4.46
C THR A 133 -13.29 27.32 4.40
N ASP A 134 -14.04 27.75 5.42
CA ASP A 134 -15.48 27.94 5.31
C ASP A 134 -15.73 29.02 4.25
N SER A 135 -15.87 28.59 2.99
CA SER A 135 -16.52 29.43 1.98
C SER A 135 -18.03 29.39 2.23
N VAL A 136 -18.50 30.25 3.14
CA VAL A 136 -19.91 30.61 3.25
C VAL A 136 -20.27 31.44 2.01
N ASN A 137 -20.76 30.75 0.97
CA ASN A 137 -21.59 31.37 -0.05
C ASN A 137 -23.05 31.18 0.36
N SER A 138 -23.56 32.07 1.21
CA SER A 138 -25.01 32.23 1.43
C SER A 138 -25.47 33.46 0.66
N GLY A 139 -26.31 33.21 -0.35
CA GLY A 139 -26.93 34.24 -1.14
C GLY A 139 -27.70 35.24 -0.28
N GLN A 140 -27.44 36.52 -0.47
CA GLN A 140 -28.36 37.58 -0.12
C GLN A 140 -29.00 38.12 -1.40
N SER A 141 -30.19 37.59 -1.66
CA SER A 141 -31.26 38.28 -2.37
C SER A 141 -31.44 39.66 -1.72
N SER A 142 -31.07 40.72 -2.44
CA SER A 142 -31.45 42.08 -2.08
C SER A 142 -32.69 42.44 -2.87
N SER A 143 -33.84 42.34 -2.21
CA SER A 143 -35.10 42.97 -2.59
C SER A 143 -35.62 43.72 -1.37
N GLU A 144 -35.79 45.04 -1.53
CA GLU A 144 -36.60 45.96 -0.69
C GLU A 144 -36.08 46.19 0.75
N ASN A 145 -36.04 47.40 1.34
CA ASN A 145 -36.79 48.62 1.15
C ASN A 145 -36.12 49.79 1.93
N GLN A 146 -36.62 51.03 1.74
CA GLN A 146 -36.36 52.33 2.41
C GLN A 146 -35.40 53.27 1.62
N SER A 147 -35.77 54.47 1.17
CA SER A 147 -36.91 55.39 1.42
C SER A 147 -37.32 56.13 0.14
#